data_AF-A0A8F3AGS6-F1
#
_entry.id   AF-A0A8F3AGS6-F1
#
_cell.length_a   1.000
_cell.length_b   1.000
_cell.length_c   1.000
_cell.angle_alpha   90.00
_cell.angle_beta   90.00
_cell.angle_gamma   90.00
#
_symmetry.space_group_name_H-M   'P 1'
#
loop_
_entity.id
_entity.type
_entity.pdbx_description
1 polymer ?
#
loop_
_entity_poly.entity_id
_entity_poly.type
_entity_poly.pdbx_seq_one_letter_code
_entity_poly.pdbx_strand_id
1 'polypeptide(L)'
;MGLSKLVDKMRAHSVDSVNAADPPVTAGQPPTKKQIYRARYNFGPNFGACFVGEKWIFHSPFPEGANTELEAAEKNIKELGKDGAREKLENHWKSYVNDDDWQWLKDNGVTAIRLPIGYWNIDGGKYTKGTKFEKVADIYKNSWEIVKKNFIEPAGRFDIGVLIDVHGLPYGANGNDHSGESANGKAEFWEKKSAQSLMIDALKFVAGDVAQYENIAGIQIVNESEFSETAGKQKKYYAEAINAIRSVDKSVPVVISDGWWPDQWAKWVQENQEIGTTIGVVIDHHVYRCFDDKDKCKSPEQITNDLDGDLLTNINDDGNGVDFMVGEWSCILDGQTISKAGLDPNDYGNQKRAELTGQYGAKVADLIFKRAGGGCFFWTYKFESGNGGEWDFRQQLHHSFSPPAITVPDDNKFQELLDGNLKAHTDYWNSQNPKEKYEHDRYKEGFTAAWRDSVEFAKQGSLLGRRQAVKCARLKEHIDAKGKSKFLWEWEQGYDKAIEEFNKL
;
A
#
# COMPACT_ATOMS: atom_id res chain seq x y z
N MET A 1 -19.06 41.15 -9.73
CA MET A 1 -17.91 40.54 -9.01
C MET A 1 -18.36 39.96 -7.66
N GLY A 2 -19.29 38.99 -7.62
CA GLY A 2 -20.04 38.73 -6.37
C GLY A 2 -20.51 37.30 -6.08
N LEU A 3 -20.13 36.28 -6.87
CA LEU A 3 -20.40 34.88 -6.50
C LEU A 3 -19.13 34.02 -6.52
N SER A 4 -18.26 34.13 -7.54
CA SER A 4 -17.04 33.30 -7.60
C SER A 4 -16.09 33.60 -6.44
N LYS A 5 -15.83 34.88 -6.11
CA LYS A 5 -15.02 35.26 -4.94
C LYS A 5 -15.62 34.83 -3.60
N LEU A 6 -16.93 34.56 -3.53
CA LEU A 6 -17.59 34.07 -2.32
C LEU A 6 -17.45 32.55 -2.21
N VAL A 7 -17.57 31.83 -3.33
CA VAL A 7 -17.29 30.38 -3.41
C VAL A 7 -15.82 30.07 -3.15
N ASP A 8 -14.90 30.88 -3.69
CA ASP A 8 -13.46 30.77 -3.45
C ASP A 8 -13.10 31.08 -1.98
N LYS A 9 -13.80 32.03 -1.35
CA LYS A 9 -13.65 32.31 0.10
C LYS A 9 -14.29 31.24 1.00
N MET A 10 -15.39 30.61 0.57
CA MET A 10 -16.03 29.52 1.31
C MET A 10 -15.22 28.22 1.24
N ARG A 11 -14.57 27.94 0.11
CA ARG A 11 -13.55 26.86 0.00
C ARG A 11 -12.31 27.14 0.84
N ALA A 12 -11.89 28.39 0.96
CA ALA A 12 -10.72 28.76 1.75
C ALA A 12 -10.91 28.68 3.28
N HIS A 13 -12.13 28.43 3.79
CA HIS A 13 -12.44 28.37 5.22
C HIS A 13 -13.13 27.07 5.67
N SER A 14 -13.23 26.05 4.80
CA SER A 14 -13.52 24.70 5.25
C SER A 14 -12.21 23.96 5.50
N VAL A 15 -12.14 23.19 6.58
CA VAL A 15 -10.98 22.35 6.94
C VAL A 15 -10.94 21.10 6.03
N ASP A 16 -11.51 21.17 4.83
CA ASP A 16 -11.83 20.03 3.96
C ASP A 16 -11.08 20.00 2.62
N SER A 17 -10.21 20.99 2.33
CA SER A 17 -9.41 20.94 1.09
C SER A 17 -8.12 20.14 1.30
N VAL A 18 -7.90 19.12 0.46
CA VAL A 18 -6.68 18.32 0.43
C VAL A 18 -5.69 18.94 -0.56
N ASN A 19 -4.46 19.16 -0.12
CA ASN A 19 -3.41 19.75 -0.95
C ASN A 19 -2.95 18.74 -2.03
N ALA A 20 -2.78 19.25 -3.25
CA ALA A 20 -2.21 18.47 -4.35
C ALA A 20 -0.80 17.99 -4.02
N ALA A 21 -0.46 16.81 -4.55
CA ALA A 21 0.90 16.29 -4.56
C ALA A 21 1.68 16.83 -5.76
N ASP A 22 3.01 16.82 -5.65
CA ASP A 22 3.87 17.01 -6.82
C ASP A 22 3.66 15.83 -7.81
N PRO A 23 3.84 16.06 -9.12
CA PRO A 23 3.71 15.01 -10.12
C PRO A 23 4.58 13.79 -9.80
N PRO A 24 4.06 12.55 -9.93
CA PRO A 24 4.82 11.33 -9.65
C PRO A 24 5.97 11.10 -10.63
N VAL A 25 5.94 11.73 -11.80
CA VAL A 25 7.00 11.75 -12.80
C VAL A 25 7.21 13.17 -13.31
N THR A 26 8.44 13.51 -13.65
CA THR A 26 8.78 14.85 -14.15
C THR A 26 8.41 14.96 -15.63
N ALA A 27 7.83 16.09 -16.02
CA ALA A 27 7.44 16.34 -17.40
C ALA A 27 8.63 16.34 -18.35
N GLY A 28 8.49 15.64 -19.48
CA GLY A 28 9.50 15.57 -20.54
C GLY A 28 10.87 14.98 -20.13
N GLN A 29 10.96 14.30 -18.98
CA GLN A 29 12.20 13.67 -18.49
C GLN A 29 11.92 12.22 -18.05
N PRO A 30 12.93 11.33 -18.12
CA PRO A 30 12.85 10.03 -17.47
C PRO A 30 12.61 10.18 -15.95
N PRO A 31 11.87 9.25 -15.31
CA PRO A 31 11.69 9.28 -13.86
C PRO A 31 13.03 9.19 -13.11
N THR A 32 13.19 10.02 -12.07
CA THR A 32 14.34 9.91 -11.15
C THR A 32 14.26 8.63 -10.30
N LYS A 33 15.36 8.20 -9.67
CA LYS A 33 15.37 7.04 -8.76
C LYS A 33 14.30 7.14 -7.67
N LYS A 34 14.16 8.32 -7.05
CA LYS A 34 13.11 8.61 -6.06
C LYS A 34 11.69 8.48 -6.61
N GLN A 35 11.45 8.92 -7.85
CA GLN A 35 10.15 8.76 -8.53
C GLN A 35 9.86 7.30 -8.88
N ILE A 36 10.89 6.53 -9.27
CA ILE A 36 10.75 5.08 -9.52
C ILE A 36 10.26 4.36 -8.25
N TYR A 37 10.90 4.56 -7.09
CA TYR A 37 10.45 3.93 -5.84
C TYR A 37 9.01 4.27 -5.47
N ARG A 38 8.59 5.51 -5.76
CA ARG A 38 7.28 6.04 -5.37
C ARG A 38 6.17 5.70 -6.33
N ALA A 39 6.47 5.24 -7.54
CA ALA A 39 5.48 4.97 -8.58
C ALA A 39 5.55 3.55 -9.17
N ARG A 40 6.56 2.76 -8.85
CA ARG A 40 6.65 1.37 -9.32
C ARG A 40 5.64 0.47 -8.64
N TYR A 41 5.41 -0.70 -9.22
CA TYR A 41 4.66 -1.78 -8.58
C TYR A 41 5.47 -2.30 -7.38
N ASN A 42 4.97 -2.06 -6.18
CA ASN A 42 5.61 -2.48 -4.95
C ASN A 42 5.21 -3.91 -4.61
N PHE A 43 6.15 -4.85 -4.64
CA PHE A 43 5.92 -6.25 -4.35
C PHE A 43 6.86 -6.68 -3.23
N GLY A 44 6.32 -7.32 -2.20
CA GLY A 44 7.13 -7.97 -1.19
C GLY A 44 6.35 -8.34 0.06
N PRO A 45 7.04 -8.52 1.19
CA PRO A 45 6.39 -8.87 2.44
C PRO A 45 6.17 -7.68 3.37
N ASN A 46 5.28 -7.88 4.34
CA ASN A 46 5.25 -7.14 5.59
C ASN A 46 6.35 -7.63 6.52
N PHE A 47 7.03 -6.71 7.21
CA PHE A 47 7.91 -7.04 8.33
C PHE A 47 7.09 -7.05 9.64
N GLY A 48 6.07 -7.92 9.68
CA GLY A 48 5.17 -8.08 10.82
C GLY A 48 5.90 -8.57 12.07
N ALA A 49 5.40 -8.20 13.24
CA ALA A 49 6.04 -8.40 14.54
C ALA A 49 7.45 -7.80 14.72
N CYS A 50 7.93 -6.96 13.79
CA CYS A 50 9.22 -6.28 13.95
C CYS A 50 9.13 -5.16 15.00
N PHE A 51 8.46 -4.05 14.71
CA PHE A 51 8.33 -2.90 15.64
C PHE A 51 6.98 -2.82 16.36
N VAL A 52 5.99 -3.57 15.88
CA VAL A 52 4.67 -3.72 16.50
C VAL A 52 4.51 -5.18 16.83
N GLY A 53 4.63 -5.54 18.10
CA GLY A 53 4.73 -6.93 18.51
C GLY A 53 3.45 -7.73 18.29
N GLU A 54 3.62 -8.92 17.72
CA GLU A 54 2.58 -9.95 17.62
C GLU A 54 3.16 -11.29 18.05
N LYS A 55 2.73 -11.73 19.23
CA LYS A 55 3.28 -12.91 19.91
C LYS A 55 3.21 -14.20 19.09
N TRP A 56 2.22 -14.33 18.21
CA TRP A 56 2.03 -15.51 17.37
C TRP A 56 3.04 -15.59 16.21
N ILE A 57 3.71 -14.49 15.87
CA ILE A 57 4.78 -14.43 14.85
C ILE A 57 6.16 -14.45 15.53
N PHE A 58 6.37 -13.56 16.51
CA PHE A 58 7.57 -13.50 17.36
C PHE A 58 7.17 -13.45 18.84
N HIS A 59 7.49 -14.51 19.57
CA HIS A 59 7.11 -14.72 20.96
C HIS A 59 8.18 -14.27 21.95
N SER A 60 9.48 -14.26 21.61
CA SER A 60 10.54 -13.91 22.57
C SER A 60 10.48 -12.48 23.15
N PRO A 61 9.95 -11.45 22.46
CA PRO A 61 9.78 -10.13 23.07
C PRO A 61 8.74 -10.13 24.21
N PHE A 62 7.82 -11.10 24.24
CA PHE A 62 6.66 -11.14 25.13
C PHE A 62 6.93 -11.95 26.41
N PRO A 63 6.90 -11.32 27.60
CA PRO A 63 6.85 -12.04 28.87
C PRO A 63 5.57 -12.86 29.03
N GLU A 64 5.57 -13.78 30.00
CA GLU A 64 4.41 -14.62 30.28
C GLU A 64 3.16 -13.77 30.59
N GLY A 65 2.04 -14.15 29.95
CA GLY A 65 0.76 -13.46 30.05
C GLY A 65 0.71 -12.04 29.50
N ALA A 66 1.71 -11.56 28.75
CA ALA A 66 1.56 -10.37 27.91
C ALA A 66 1.01 -10.79 26.54
N ASN A 67 0.08 -10.00 26.02
CA ASN A 67 -0.55 -10.20 24.71
C ASN A 67 -0.43 -8.99 23.78
N THR A 68 -0.16 -7.80 24.33
CA THR A 68 0.06 -6.56 23.55
C THR A 68 1.46 -6.00 23.75
N GLU A 69 1.92 -5.16 22.82
CA GLU A 69 3.21 -4.45 22.92
C GLU A 69 3.32 -3.66 24.23
N LEU A 70 2.24 -2.95 24.62
CA LEU A 70 2.20 -2.18 25.87
C LEU A 70 2.37 -3.09 27.10
N GLU A 71 1.63 -4.20 27.16
CA GLU A 71 1.75 -5.16 28.28
C GLU A 71 3.14 -5.80 28.32
N ALA A 72 3.72 -6.12 27.17
CA ALA A 72 5.07 -6.66 27.08
C ALA A 72 6.10 -5.64 27.56
N ALA A 73 5.97 -4.37 27.16
CA ALA A 73 6.81 -3.27 27.60
C ALA A 73 6.75 -3.08 29.13
N GLU A 74 5.54 -2.98 29.70
CA GLU A 74 5.35 -2.81 31.15
C GLU A 74 5.94 -3.96 31.96
N LYS A 75 5.72 -5.21 31.53
CA LYS A 75 6.27 -6.40 32.20
C LYS A 75 7.78 -6.50 32.06
N ASN A 76 8.34 -6.30 30.87
CA ASN A 76 9.78 -6.29 30.67
C ASN A 76 10.45 -5.20 31.52
N ILE A 77 9.85 -4.00 31.66
CA ILE A 77 10.37 -2.95 32.56
C ILE A 77 10.36 -3.41 34.02
N LYS A 78 9.28 -4.08 34.46
CA LYS A 78 9.17 -4.59 35.82
C LYS A 78 10.20 -5.68 36.12
N GLU A 79 10.49 -6.54 35.15
CA GLU A 79 11.38 -7.70 35.30
C GLU A 79 12.86 -7.36 35.09
N LEU A 80 13.17 -6.54 34.09
CA LEU A 80 14.55 -6.27 33.62
C LEU A 80 15.02 -4.83 33.90
N GLY A 81 14.13 -3.96 34.39
CA GLY A 81 14.37 -2.52 34.42
C GLY A 81 14.28 -1.88 33.02
N LYS A 82 14.28 -0.54 32.98
CA LYS A 82 14.14 0.22 31.72
C LYS A 82 15.25 -0.09 30.70
N ASP A 83 16.49 -0.19 31.17
CA ASP A 83 17.64 -0.45 30.29
C ASP A 83 17.63 -1.87 29.74
N GLY A 84 17.31 -2.88 30.57
CA GLY A 84 17.19 -4.27 30.12
C GLY A 84 15.99 -4.48 29.18
N ALA A 85 14.85 -3.84 29.45
CA ALA A 85 13.70 -3.87 28.55
C ALA A 85 14.02 -3.24 27.19
N ARG A 86 14.73 -2.09 27.20
CA ARG A 86 15.21 -1.44 25.97
C ARG A 86 16.17 -2.35 25.20
N GLU A 87 17.19 -2.90 25.86
CA GLU A 87 18.16 -3.79 25.23
C GLU A 87 17.49 -5.01 24.58
N LYS A 88 16.50 -5.60 25.26
CA LYS A 88 15.71 -6.71 24.73
C LYS A 88 14.99 -6.34 23.43
N LEU A 89 14.31 -5.20 23.38
CA LEU A 89 13.64 -4.72 22.16
C LEU A 89 14.64 -4.37 21.05
N GLU A 90 15.73 -3.69 21.38
CA GLU A 90 16.75 -3.35 20.39
C GLU A 90 17.41 -4.59 19.79
N ASN A 91 17.65 -5.63 20.59
CA ASN A 91 18.20 -6.89 20.11
C ASN A 91 17.23 -7.59 19.14
N HIS A 92 15.92 -7.58 19.45
CA HIS A 92 14.89 -8.07 18.54
C HIS A 92 14.92 -7.31 17.20
N TRP A 93 14.81 -5.97 17.23
CA TRP A 93 14.79 -5.16 16.00
C TRP A 93 16.05 -5.31 15.16
N LYS A 94 17.23 -5.34 15.79
CA LYS A 94 18.52 -5.42 15.08
C LYS A 94 18.82 -6.82 14.53
N SER A 95 18.20 -7.87 15.08
CA SER A 95 18.36 -9.26 14.62
C SER A 95 17.24 -9.72 13.70
N TYR A 96 16.16 -8.93 13.55
CA TYR A 96 15.02 -9.27 12.72
C TYR A 96 15.40 -9.51 11.26
N VAL A 97 16.32 -8.74 10.68
CA VAL A 97 16.88 -8.98 9.33
C VAL A 97 18.38 -8.77 9.32
N ASN A 98 19.08 -9.54 8.49
CA ASN A 98 20.50 -9.39 8.21
C ASN A 98 20.76 -9.21 6.70
N ASP A 99 22.02 -9.08 6.28
CA ASP A 99 22.37 -8.87 4.86
C ASP A 99 21.98 -10.07 3.96
N ASP A 100 21.96 -11.30 4.48
CA ASP A 100 21.50 -12.48 3.72
C ASP A 100 20.00 -12.43 3.45
N ASP A 101 19.21 -11.97 4.43
CA ASP A 101 17.77 -11.75 4.26
C ASP A 101 17.50 -10.68 3.18
N TRP A 102 18.26 -9.57 3.19
CA TRP A 102 18.14 -8.52 2.17
C TRP A 102 18.54 -9.01 0.78
N GLN A 103 19.64 -9.76 0.67
CA GLN A 103 20.07 -10.36 -0.59
C GLN A 103 19.01 -11.35 -1.10
N TRP A 104 18.47 -12.18 -0.21
CA TRP A 104 17.42 -13.13 -0.58
C TRP A 104 16.16 -12.42 -1.10
N LEU A 105 15.73 -11.32 -0.45
CA LEU A 105 14.60 -10.52 -0.93
C LEU A 105 14.87 -9.98 -2.35
N LYS A 106 16.06 -9.41 -2.57
CA LYS A 106 16.48 -8.88 -3.87
C LYS A 106 16.50 -9.96 -4.95
N ASP A 107 17.12 -11.11 -4.68
CA ASP A 107 17.24 -12.22 -5.63
C ASP A 107 15.88 -12.84 -5.98
N ASN A 108 14.88 -12.66 -5.13
CA ASN A 108 13.52 -13.15 -5.32
C ASN A 108 12.54 -12.09 -5.84
N GLY A 109 13.06 -11.00 -6.40
CA GLY A 109 12.25 -9.99 -7.11
C GLY A 109 11.44 -9.08 -6.19
N VAL A 110 11.76 -9.01 -4.89
CA VAL A 110 11.11 -8.06 -3.99
C VAL A 110 11.51 -6.64 -4.37
N THR A 111 10.52 -5.79 -4.59
CA THR A 111 10.73 -4.36 -4.87
C THR A 111 10.45 -3.50 -3.64
N ALA A 112 9.67 -3.93 -2.66
CA ALA A 112 9.49 -3.17 -1.44
C ALA A 112 9.14 -4.04 -0.24
N ILE A 113 9.41 -3.52 0.96
CA ILE A 113 8.86 -4.06 2.21
C ILE A 113 7.88 -3.04 2.81
N ARG A 114 6.85 -3.55 3.48
CA ARG A 114 5.98 -2.74 4.35
C ARG A 114 6.47 -2.91 5.78
N LEU A 115 6.73 -1.79 6.46
CA LEU A 115 7.30 -1.74 7.80
C LEU A 115 6.29 -1.17 8.79
N PRO A 116 5.51 -2.01 9.47
CA PRO A 116 4.66 -1.60 10.57
C PRO A 116 5.48 -1.01 11.71
N ILE A 117 5.14 0.21 12.13
CA ILE A 117 5.67 0.89 13.31
C ILE A 117 4.52 1.43 14.17
N GLY A 118 4.71 1.50 15.47
CA GLY A 118 3.79 2.20 16.38
C GLY A 118 4.19 3.66 16.57
N TYR A 119 3.24 4.49 17.00
CA TYR A 119 3.52 5.88 17.36
C TYR A 119 4.60 6.02 18.45
N TRP A 120 4.78 4.98 19.29
CA TRP A 120 5.83 4.90 20.29
C TRP A 120 7.24 4.72 19.72
N ASN A 121 7.36 4.31 18.44
CA ASN A 121 8.66 4.23 17.77
C ASN A 121 9.11 5.56 17.17
N ILE A 122 8.18 6.47 16.88
CA ILE A 122 8.46 7.71 16.14
C ILE A 122 9.24 8.70 17.02
N ASP A 123 10.34 9.23 16.48
CA ASP A 123 11.25 10.19 17.16
C ASP A 123 11.61 9.74 18.59
N GLY A 124 11.89 8.43 18.74
CA GLY A 124 12.29 7.84 20.02
C GLY A 124 11.21 7.87 21.10
N GLY A 125 9.93 7.81 20.72
CA GLY A 125 8.80 7.82 21.66
C GLY A 125 8.34 9.21 22.09
N LYS A 126 8.83 10.27 21.44
CA LYS A 126 8.43 11.66 21.74
C LYS A 126 6.93 11.92 21.56
N TYR A 127 6.28 11.19 20.66
CA TYR A 127 4.86 11.31 20.35
C TYR A 127 3.97 10.44 21.24
N THR A 128 4.36 10.19 22.50
CA THR A 128 3.61 9.34 23.45
C THR A 128 2.97 10.11 24.60
N LYS A 129 3.24 11.41 24.75
CA LYS A 129 2.70 12.22 25.85
C LYS A 129 1.17 12.25 25.83
N GLY A 130 0.54 11.98 26.96
CA GLY A 130 -0.91 11.93 27.13
C GLY A 130 -1.55 10.64 26.60
N THR A 131 -0.76 9.62 26.26
CA THR A 131 -1.23 8.32 25.75
C THR A 131 -0.92 7.19 26.73
N LYS A 132 -1.34 5.96 26.43
CA LYS A 132 -1.01 4.80 27.29
C LYS A 132 0.49 4.46 27.28
N PHE A 133 1.21 4.77 26.20
CA PHE A 133 2.64 4.49 26.08
C PHE A 133 3.55 5.50 26.80
N GLU A 134 3.01 6.61 27.33
CA GLU A 134 3.83 7.68 27.96
C GLU A 134 4.79 7.13 29.03
N LYS A 135 4.34 6.18 29.85
CA LYS A 135 5.13 5.63 30.97
C LYS A 135 6.25 4.68 30.51
N VAL A 136 6.14 4.13 29.31
CA VAL A 136 7.09 3.16 28.77
C VAL A 136 7.99 3.76 27.67
N ALA A 137 7.74 5.02 27.27
CA ALA A 137 8.40 5.69 26.14
C ALA A 137 9.94 5.57 26.13
N ASP A 138 10.59 5.63 27.29
CA ASP A 138 12.06 5.58 27.43
C ASP A 138 12.71 4.33 26.82
N ILE A 139 11.98 3.21 26.74
CA ILE A 139 12.53 1.97 26.15
C ILE A 139 12.58 2.02 24.62
N TYR A 140 11.89 2.97 23.99
CA TYR A 140 11.85 3.15 22.54
C TYR A 140 12.78 4.25 22.03
N LYS A 141 13.59 4.87 22.90
CA LYS A 141 14.41 6.05 22.57
C LYS A 141 15.32 5.89 21.32
N ASN A 142 15.74 4.66 21.01
CA ASN A 142 16.62 4.35 19.88
C ASN A 142 15.88 3.74 18.68
N SER A 143 14.58 3.47 18.79
CA SER A 143 13.81 2.73 17.79
C SER A 143 13.79 3.43 16.42
N TRP A 144 13.56 4.75 16.37
CA TRP A 144 13.55 5.50 15.11
C TRP A 144 14.91 5.49 14.40
N GLU A 145 16.02 5.57 15.15
CA GLU A 145 17.36 5.44 14.57
C GLU A 145 17.61 4.03 14.03
N ILE A 146 17.07 3.00 14.69
CA ILE A 146 17.14 1.61 14.23
C ILE A 146 16.29 1.43 12.95
N VAL A 147 15.08 1.99 12.88
CA VAL A 147 14.28 2.02 11.64
C VAL A 147 15.11 2.55 10.47
N LYS A 148 15.81 3.68 10.66
CA LYS A 148 16.64 4.25 9.61
C LYS A 148 17.85 3.39 9.25
N LYS A 149 18.67 3.01 10.24
CA LYS A 149 19.98 2.37 10.02
C LYS A 149 19.91 0.87 9.73
N ASN A 150 18.89 0.17 10.22
CA ASN A 150 18.76 -1.27 10.06
C ASN A 150 17.72 -1.65 8.99
N PHE A 151 16.85 -0.74 8.57
CA PHE A 151 15.81 -1.03 7.59
C PHE A 151 15.85 -0.12 6.37
N ILE A 152 15.72 1.20 6.53
CA ILE A 152 15.66 2.12 5.38
C ILE A 152 16.98 2.15 4.61
N GLU A 153 18.12 2.35 5.29
CA GLU A 153 19.43 2.41 4.65
C GLU A 153 19.81 1.08 3.98
N PRO A 154 19.73 -0.10 4.65
CA PRO A 154 20.03 -1.37 4.02
C PRO A 154 19.11 -1.68 2.84
N ALA A 155 17.79 -1.49 2.96
CA ALA A 155 16.86 -1.70 1.85
C ALA A 155 17.28 -0.92 0.60
N GLY A 156 17.72 0.34 0.76
CA GLY A 156 18.21 1.16 -0.34
C GLY A 156 19.43 0.58 -1.05
N ARG A 157 20.36 -0.06 -0.31
CA ARG A 157 21.54 -0.73 -0.89
C ARG A 157 21.18 -1.93 -1.77
N PHE A 158 20.03 -2.56 -1.52
CA PHE A 158 19.50 -3.70 -2.29
C PHE A 158 18.43 -3.28 -3.31
N ASP A 159 18.27 -1.99 -3.57
CA ASP A 159 17.21 -1.39 -4.39
C ASP A 159 15.77 -1.75 -3.97
N ILE A 160 15.57 -1.97 -2.67
CA ILE A 160 14.27 -2.27 -2.06
C ILE A 160 13.70 -0.97 -1.46
N GLY A 161 12.42 -0.73 -1.75
CA GLY A 161 11.65 0.39 -1.22
C GLY A 161 11.11 0.08 0.18
N VAL A 162 10.84 1.11 0.97
CA VAL A 162 10.18 0.98 2.26
C VAL A 162 8.87 1.76 2.24
N LEU A 163 7.75 1.06 2.44
CA LEU A 163 6.49 1.66 2.86
C LEU A 163 6.49 1.71 4.38
N ILE A 164 6.54 2.92 4.95
CA ILE A 164 6.45 3.11 6.39
C ILE A 164 4.97 3.08 6.77
N ASP A 165 4.57 2.10 7.57
CA ASP A 165 3.20 1.95 8.01
C ASP A 165 3.06 2.34 9.48
N VAL A 166 2.36 3.45 9.74
CA VAL A 166 2.01 3.86 11.09
C VAL A 166 0.81 3.02 11.55
N HIS A 167 1.15 1.83 12.01
CA HIS A 167 0.24 0.74 12.31
C HIS A 167 -0.45 0.92 13.66
N GLY A 168 0.32 1.32 14.68
CA GLY A 168 -0.18 1.59 16.02
C GLY A 168 -0.51 3.07 16.20
N LEU A 169 -1.78 3.39 16.44
CA LEU A 169 -2.26 4.72 16.79
C LEU A 169 -2.70 4.75 18.27
N PRO A 170 -2.59 5.88 18.99
CA PRO A 170 -3.06 5.97 20.37
C PRO A 170 -4.55 5.61 20.44
N TYR A 171 -4.90 4.70 21.34
CA TYR A 171 -6.28 4.23 21.54
C TYR A 171 -6.90 3.43 20.39
N GLY A 172 -6.11 2.99 19.41
CA GLY A 172 -6.55 2.11 18.33
C GLY A 172 -7.41 2.79 17.28
N ALA A 173 -7.08 2.56 16.00
CA ALA A 173 -7.92 2.95 14.85
C ALA A 173 -9.04 1.94 14.56
N ASN A 174 -8.95 0.74 15.14
CA ASN A 174 -9.94 -0.33 15.13
C ASN A 174 -10.06 -0.94 16.54
N GLY A 175 -10.94 -1.95 16.68
CA GLY A 175 -11.18 -2.64 17.95
C GLY A 175 -10.20 -3.78 18.27
N ASN A 176 -9.14 -3.98 17.48
CA ASN A 176 -8.23 -5.10 17.61
C ASN A 176 -6.93 -4.73 18.34
N ASP A 177 -6.31 -5.73 18.95
CA ASP A 177 -5.13 -5.57 19.80
C ASP A 177 -3.79 -5.49 19.02
N HIS A 178 -3.79 -5.79 17.71
CA HIS A 178 -2.59 -5.67 16.85
C HIS A 178 -2.15 -4.20 16.64
N SER A 179 -2.91 -3.23 17.15
CA SER A 179 -2.49 -1.82 17.25
C SER A 179 -1.48 -1.55 18.38
N GLY A 180 -1.07 -2.59 19.13
CA GLY A 180 -0.02 -2.57 20.16
C GLY A 180 -0.51 -2.24 21.57
N GLU A 181 -1.78 -1.87 21.74
CA GLU A 181 -2.43 -1.75 23.04
C GLU A 181 -3.83 -2.36 22.97
N SER A 182 -4.36 -2.81 24.12
CA SER A 182 -5.72 -3.34 24.11
C SER A 182 -6.72 -2.23 23.78
N ALA A 183 -7.52 -2.49 22.75
CA ALA A 183 -8.58 -1.60 22.29
C ALA A 183 -9.92 -1.85 22.98
N ASN A 184 -10.04 -2.93 23.78
CA ASN A 184 -11.30 -3.38 24.40
C ASN A 184 -12.49 -3.40 23.40
N GLY A 185 -12.21 -3.74 22.14
CA GLY A 185 -13.21 -3.78 21.06
C GLY A 185 -13.68 -2.41 20.56
N LYS A 186 -13.00 -1.29 20.87
CA LYS A 186 -13.41 0.06 20.46
C LYS A 186 -12.25 0.88 19.89
N ALA A 187 -12.49 1.54 18.75
CA ALA A 187 -11.56 2.46 18.12
C ALA A 187 -11.65 3.88 18.73
N GLU A 188 -11.04 4.09 19.89
CA GLU A 188 -11.15 5.35 20.62
C GLU A 188 -10.35 6.50 19.98
N PHE A 189 -9.44 6.22 19.03
CA PHE A 189 -8.67 7.24 18.31
C PHE A 189 -9.56 8.30 17.63
N TRP A 190 -10.66 7.87 17.02
CA TRP A 190 -11.54 8.74 16.23
C TRP A 190 -12.30 9.77 17.06
N GLU A 191 -12.43 9.55 18.36
CA GLU A 191 -13.08 10.47 19.30
C GLU A 191 -12.12 11.46 19.97
N LYS A 192 -10.81 11.22 19.89
CA LYS A 192 -9.81 12.00 20.65
C LYS A 192 -9.00 12.93 19.74
N LYS A 193 -9.45 14.19 19.65
CA LYS A 193 -8.75 15.25 18.91
C LYS A 193 -7.28 15.44 19.33
N SER A 194 -6.96 15.22 20.61
CA SER A 194 -5.57 15.30 21.10
C SER A 194 -4.70 14.19 20.52
N ALA A 195 -5.22 12.96 20.40
CA ALA A 195 -4.52 11.84 19.76
C ALA A 195 -4.34 12.09 18.26
N GLN A 196 -5.38 12.60 17.57
CA GLN A 196 -5.31 12.95 16.16
C GLN A 196 -4.25 14.05 15.89
N SER A 197 -4.25 15.11 16.70
CA SER A 197 -3.27 16.20 16.57
C SER A 197 -1.85 15.71 16.79
N LEU A 198 -1.65 14.85 17.81
CA LEU A 198 -0.36 14.24 18.10
C LEU A 198 0.14 13.39 16.92
N MET A 199 -0.75 12.62 16.28
CA MET A 199 -0.40 11.82 15.11
C MET A 199 -0.14 12.65 13.86
N ILE A 200 -0.86 13.76 13.66
CA ILE A 200 -0.59 14.69 12.56
C ILE A 200 0.82 15.27 12.69
N ASP A 201 1.24 15.66 13.90
CA ASP A 201 2.60 16.14 14.16
C ASP A 201 3.65 15.03 13.99
N ALA A 202 3.33 13.79 14.40
CA ALA A 202 4.20 12.62 14.21
C ALA A 202 4.41 12.31 12.73
N LEU A 203 3.34 12.30 11.93
CA LEU A 203 3.37 12.04 10.49
C LEU A 203 4.14 13.12 9.73
N LYS A 204 3.98 14.38 10.13
CA LYS A 204 4.80 15.49 9.61
C LYS A 204 6.28 15.28 9.90
N PHE A 205 6.63 14.85 11.11
CA PHE A 205 8.02 14.51 11.43
C PHE A 205 8.54 13.35 10.59
N VAL A 206 7.79 12.23 10.51
CA VAL A 206 8.17 11.06 9.70
C VAL A 206 8.45 11.49 8.26
N ALA A 207 7.52 12.20 7.62
CA ALA A 207 7.67 12.67 6.25
C ALA A 207 8.89 13.58 6.06
N GLY A 208 9.13 14.51 6.99
CA GLY A 208 10.28 15.41 6.94
C GLY A 208 11.62 14.70 7.12
N ASP A 209 11.72 13.79 8.09
CA ASP A 209 12.98 13.09 8.41
C ASP A 209 13.33 12.08 7.32
N VAL A 210 12.35 11.42 6.72
CA VAL A 210 12.61 10.40 5.68
C VAL A 210 12.70 10.97 4.26
N ALA A 211 12.41 12.25 4.06
CA ALA A 211 12.45 12.89 2.73
C ALA A 211 13.84 12.82 2.06
N GLN A 212 14.90 12.67 2.85
CA GLN A 212 16.28 12.54 2.40
C GLN A 212 16.58 11.18 1.74
N TYR A 213 15.78 10.15 2.02
CA TYR A 213 15.98 8.81 1.45
C TYR A 213 15.21 8.68 0.12
N GLU A 214 15.89 8.20 -0.91
CA GLU A 214 15.28 7.98 -2.23
C GLU A 214 14.31 6.80 -2.23
N ASN A 215 14.54 5.80 -1.39
CA ASN A 215 13.85 4.52 -1.37
C ASN A 215 12.59 4.47 -0.49
N ILE A 216 12.01 5.62 -0.15
CA ILE A 216 10.70 5.66 0.52
C ILE A 216 9.59 5.51 -0.52
N ALA A 217 8.93 4.36 -0.49
CA ALA A 217 7.84 4.02 -1.40
C ALA A 217 6.54 4.76 -1.03
N GLY A 218 6.33 5.04 0.25
CA GLY A 218 5.16 5.77 0.74
C GLY A 218 5.13 5.84 2.27
N ILE A 219 4.12 6.54 2.79
CA ILE A 219 3.81 6.61 4.22
C ILE A 219 2.33 6.26 4.39
N GLN A 220 2.03 5.18 5.10
CA GLN A 220 0.68 4.81 5.50
C GLN A 220 0.34 5.46 6.84
N ILE A 221 -0.73 6.27 6.83
CA ILE A 221 -1.08 7.13 7.97
C ILE A 221 -1.96 6.44 9.01
N VAL A 222 -2.57 5.31 8.61
CA VAL A 222 -3.38 4.39 9.41
C VAL A 222 -3.34 3.03 8.72
N ASN A 223 -3.08 1.95 9.47
CA ASN A 223 -3.16 0.58 8.97
C ASN A 223 -4.61 0.16 8.64
N GLU A 224 -5.42 -0.11 9.66
CA GLU A 224 -6.78 -0.61 9.53
C GLU A 224 -7.74 0.31 10.30
N SER A 225 -8.40 1.23 9.58
CA SER A 225 -9.49 2.00 10.15
C SER A 225 -10.69 1.09 10.43
N GLU A 226 -11.42 1.37 11.50
CA GLU A 226 -12.76 0.81 11.66
C GLU A 226 -13.67 1.20 10.48
N PHE A 227 -14.64 0.34 10.20
CA PHE A 227 -15.70 0.63 9.24
C PHE A 227 -16.56 1.81 9.71
N SER A 228 -16.91 2.70 8.78
CA SER A 228 -17.83 3.80 9.04
C SER A 228 -18.68 4.13 7.82
N GLU A 229 -20.00 4.16 7.97
CA GLU A 229 -20.93 4.47 6.86
C GLU A 229 -20.70 5.86 6.25
N THR A 230 -20.32 6.85 7.06
CA THR A 230 -20.08 8.24 6.60
C THR A 230 -18.60 8.58 6.50
N ALA A 231 -17.77 7.93 7.33
CA ALA A 231 -16.35 8.19 7.49
C ALA A 231 -16.00 9.66 7.76
N GLY A 232 -16.90 10.46 8.36
CA GLY A 232 -16.70 11.90 8.52
C GLY A 232 -15.48 12.27 9.35
N LYS A 233 -15.18 11.49 10.40
CA LYS A 233 -14.00 11.71 11.27
C LYS A 233 -12.71 11.29 10.57
N GLN A 234 -12.76 10.17 9.87
CA GLN A 234 -11.67 9.61 9.09
C GLN A 234 -11.28 10.55 7.95
N LYS A 235 -12.25 11.03 7.15
CA LYS A 235 -12.02 11.98 6.05
C LYS A 235 -11.32 13.24 6.53
N LYS A 236 -11.75 13.79 7.67
CA LYS A 236 -11.12 14.95 8.29
C LYS A 236 -9.69 14.67 8.71
N TYR A 237 -9.46 13.57 9.43
CA TYR A 237 -8.11 13.19 9.86
C TYR A 237 -7.18 12.92 8.67
N TYR A 238 -7.64 12.21 7.64
CA TYR A 238 -6.86 11.95 6.42
C TYR A 238 -6.50 13.25 5.71
N ALA A 239 -7.44 14.18 5.53
CA ALA A 239 -7.16 15.49 4.94
C ALA A 239 -6.10 16.27 5.72
N GLU A 240 -6.25 16.36 7.06
CA GLU A 240 -5.29 17.07 7.92
C GLU A 240 -3.90 16.41 7.91
N ALA A 241 -3.85 15.08 7.99
CA ALA A 241 -2.60 14.31 7.94
C ALA A 241 -1.88 14.45 6.58
N ILE A 242 -2.61 14.33 5.46
CA ILE A 242 -2.06 14.55 4.12
C ILE A 242 -1.52 15.96 4.02
N ASN A 243 -2.27 16.98 4.46
CA ASN A 243 -1.83 18.37 4.39
C ASN A 243 -0.57 18.63 5.23
N ALA A 244 -0.45 18.01 6.40
CA ALA A 244 0.73 18.11 7.24
C ALA A 244 1.96 17.46 6.58
N ILE A 245 1.81 16.27 5.98
CA ILE A 245 2.87 15.61 5.19
C ILE A 245 3.27 16.50 4.00
N ARG A 246 2.30 16.99 3.23
CA ARG A 246 2.54 17.86 2.06
C ARG A 246 3.25 19.16 2.41
N SER A 247 3.16 19.63 3.66
CA SER A 247 3.88 20.83 4.12
C SER A 247 5.40 20.65 4.19
N VAL A 248 5.90 19.40 4.19
CA VAL A 248 7.34 19.07 4.28
C VAL A 248 7.83 18.17 3.14
N ASP A 249 7.00 17.28 2.60
CA ASP A 249 7.27 16.51 1.38
C ASP A 249 5.99 16.43 0.52
N LYS A 250 5.98 17.19 -0.58
CA LYS A 250 4.86 17.24 -1.53
C LYS A 250 4.76 16.00 -2.42
N SER A 251 5.81 15.21 -2.50
CA SER A 251 6.01 14.18 -3.52
C SER A 251 5.87 12.75 -2.99
N VAL A 252 5.85 12.54 -1.66
CA VAL A 252 5.72 11.20 -1.06
C VAL A 252 4.29 10.67 -1.22
N PRO A 253 4.07 9.43 -1.68
CA PRO A 253 2.74 8.83 -1.70
C PRO A 253 2.21 8.71 -0.26
N VAL A 254 0.96 9.10 -0.06
CA VAL A 254 0.26 8.90 1.22
C VAL A 254 -0.70 7.74 1.05
N VAL A 255 -0.51 6.70 1.84
CA VAL A 255 -1.34 5.49 1.83
C VAL A 255 -2.40 5.62 2.92
N ILE A 256 -3.65 5.35 2.58
CA ILE A 256 -4.78 5.41 3.53
C ILE A 256 -5.48 4.04 3.62
N SER A 257 -5.93 3.70 4.82
CA SER A 257 -6.81 2.55 5.03
C SER A 257 -8.18 2.81 4.39
N ASP A 258 -8.71 1.82 3.70
CA ASP A 258 -10.05 1.84 3.11
C ASP A 258 -11.20 1.66 4.12
N GLY A 259 -10.90 1.37 5.40
CA GLY A 259 -11.91 1.10 6.42
C GLY A 259 -12.88 -0.01 6.01
N TRP A 260 -12.41 -1.01 5.26
CA TRP A 260 -13.19 -2.14 4.73
C TRP A 260 -14.22 -1.75 3.65
N TRP A 261 -14.11 -0.55 3.07
CA TRP A 261 -14.97 -0.09 1.97
C TRP A 261 -14.21 0.73 0.92
N PRO A 262 -13.49 0.07 -0.02
CA PRO A 262 -12.68 0.73 -1.06
C PRO A 262 -13.43 1.80 -1.87
N ASP A 263 -14.68 1.53 -2.27
CA ASP A 263 -15.49 2.44 -3.08
C ASP A 263 -15.77 3.80 -2.38
N GLN A 264 -15.97 3.80 -1.05
CA GLN A 264 -16.18 5.03 -0.29
C GLN A 264 -14.98 5.98 -0.39
N TRP A 265 -13.77 5.41 -0.38
CA TRP A 265 -12.52 6.17 -0.47
C TRP A 265 -12.13 6.52 -1.90
N ALA A 266 -12.48 5.67 -2.88
CA ALA A 266 -12.34 5.99 -4.29
C ALA A 266 -13.09 7.28 -4.64
N LYS A 267 -14.37 7.35 -4.22
CA LYS A 267 -15.20 8.56 -4.37
C LYS A 267 -14.58 9.77 -3.69
N TRP A 268 -14.11 9.62 -2.45
CA TRP A 268 -13.49 10.72 -1.71
C TRP A 268 -12.21 11.23 -2.38
N VAL A 269 -11.36 10.34 -2.92
CA VAL A 269 -10.16 10.73 -3.67
C VAL A 269 -10.55 11.46 -4.95
N GLN A 270 -11.53 10.94 -5.72
CA GLN A 270 -12.01 11.57 -6.95
C GLN A 270 -12.62 12.95 -6.70
N GLU A 271 -13.38 13.13 -5.61
CA GLU A 271 -13.94 14.43 -5.20
C GLU A 271 -12.87 15.47 -4.82
N ASN A 272 -11.69 15.01 -4.40
CA ASN A 272 -10.57 15.87 -3.99
C ASN A 272 -9.50 16.04 -5.08
N GLN A 273 -9.73 15.53 -6.29
CA GLN A 273 -8.82 15.68 -7.42
C GLN A 273 -9.50 16.42 -8.58
N GLU A 274 -8.71 17.18 -9.33
CA GLU A 274 -9.14 17.78 -10.60
C GLU A 274 -8.36 17.14 -11.75
N ILE A 275 -8.92 17.18 -12.97
CA ILE A 275 -8.26 16.65 -14.17
C ILE A 275 -6.83 17.19 -14.28
N GLY A 276 -5.86 16.29 -14.36
CA GLY A 276 -4.44 16.63 -14.47
C GLY A 276 -3.76 16.99 -13.14
N THR A 277 -4.45 16.83 -12.01
CA THR A 277 -3.87 16.96 -10.66
C THR A 277 -4.17 15.71 -9.84
N THR A 278 -3.29 15.41 -8.89
CA THR A 278 -3.47 14.30 -7.95
C THR A 278 -3.18 14.79 -6.54
N ILE A 279 -3.89 14.26 -5.54
CA ILE A 279 -3.55 14.45 -4.12
C ILE A 279 -2.47 13.46 -3.64
N GLY A 280 -2.01 12.56 -4.53
CA GLY A 280 -0.94 11.61 -4.25
C GLY A 280 -1.33 10.56 -3.21
N VAL A 281 -2.60 10.14 -3.22
CA VAL A 281 -3.15 9.12 -2.33
C VAL A 281 -3.13 7.75 -3.01
N VAL A 282 -2.79 6.72 -2.25
CA VAL A 282 -2.99 5.31 -2.60
C VAL A 282 -3.94 4.71 -1.56
N ILE A 283 -4.99 4.01 -2.00
CA ILE A 283 -5.92 3.31 -1.11
C ILE A 283 -5.37 1.91 -0.84
N ASP A 284 -5.26 1.56 0.43
CA ASP A 284 -4.86 0.24 0.88
C ASP A 284 -6.06 -0.63 1.24
N HIS A 285 -6.12 -1.83 0.65
CA HIS A 285 -7.14 -2.84 0.92
C HIS A 285 -6.51 -4.12 1.46
N HIS A 286 -7.14 -4.76 2.44
CA HIS A 286 -6.65 -6.01 3.03
C HIS A 286 -7.53 -7.20 2.62
N VAL A 287 -6.91 -8.31 2.24
CA VAL A 287 -7.62 -9.50 1.71
C VAL A 287 -7.34 -10.71 2.59
N TYR A 288 -8.31 -11.04 3.45
CA TYR A 288 -8.34 -12.28 4.22
C TYR A 288 -9.70 -12.96 4.11
N ARG A 289 -9.70 -14.29 3.97
CA ARG A 289 -10.93 -15.12 3.89
C ARG A 289 -10.99 -16.18 4.99
N CYS A 290 -10.37 -15.88 6.14
CA CYS A 290 -10.28 -16.79 7.28
C CYS A 290 -10.92 -16.27 8.58
N PHE A 291 -11.40 -15.02 8.61
CA PHE A 291 -11.89 -14.39 9.85
C PHE A 291 -13.43 -14.33 9.95
N ASP A 292 -14.14 -14.11 8.84
CA ASP A 292 -15.60 -14.03 8.81
C ASP A 292 -16.23 -15.44 8.81
N ASP A 293 -17.24 -15.66 9.65
CA ASP A 293 -17.99 -16.91 9.74
C ASP A 293 -18.67 -17.30 8.41
N LYS A 294 -19.02 -16.31 7.56
CA LYS A 294 -19.55 -16.57 6.21
C LYS A 294 -18.54 -17.30 5.34
N ASP A 295 -17.25 -16.96 5.44
CA ASP A 295 -16.20 -17.61 4.67
C ASP A 295 -15.81 -18.96 5.26
N LYS A 296 -15.78 -19.08 6.59
CA LYS A 296 -15.59 -20.37 7.29
C LYS A 296 -16.63 -21.42 6.89
N CYS A 297 -17.81 -20.98 6.44
CA CYS A 297 -18.88 -21.84 5.96
C CYS A 297 -18.73 -22.33 4.50
N LYS A 298 -17.73 -21.88 3.75
CA LYS A 298 -17.51 -22.21 2.33
C LYS A 298 -16.36 -23.22 2.15
N SER A 299 -16.34 -23.94 1.02
CA SER A 299 -15.17 -24.75 0.64
C SER A 299 -14.02 -23.88 0.12
N PRO A 300 -12.77 -24.39 0.08
CA PRO A 300 -11.63 -23.67 -0.50
C PRO A 300 -11.88 -23.19 -1.93
N GLU A 301 -12.50 -24.02 -2.76
CA GLU A 301 -12.82 -23.70 -4.15
C GLU A 301 -13.90 -22.61 -4.25
N GLN A 302 -14.92 -22.65 -3.38
CA GLN A 302 -15.94 -21.60 -3.32
C GLN A 302 -15.30 -20.26 -2.94
N ILE A 303 -14.48 -20.22 -1.89
CA ILE A 303 -13.75 -18.99 -1.50
C ILE A 303 -12.91 -18.48 -2.67
N THR A 304 -12.19 -19.36 -3.35
CA THR A 304 -11.31 -18.99 -4.47
C THR A 304 -12.11 -18.40 -5.64
N ASN A 305 -13.27 -18.97 -5.97
CA ASN A 305 -14.12 -18.48 -7.06
C ASN A 305 -14.82 -17.17 -6.71
N ASP A 306 -15.24 -16.98 -5.45
CA ASP A 306 -15.91 -15.76 -5.00
C ASP A 306 -15.04 -14.50 -5.19
N LEU A 307 -13.71 -14.64 -5.17
CA LEU A 307 -12.76 -13.51 -5.34
C LEU A 307 -12.96 -12.74 -6.63
N ASP A 308 -13.43 -13.37 -7.72
CA ASP A 308 -13.65 -12.71 -9.00
C ASP A 308 -14.66 -11.57 -8.91
N GLY A 309 -15.69 -11.72 -8.07
CA GLY A 309 -16.77 -10.76 -7.86
C GLY A 309 -16.61 -9.89 -6.61
N ASP A 310 -15.46 -9.96 -5.94
CA ASP A 310 -15.26 -9.39 -4.61
C ASP A 310 -14.02 -8.48 -4.55
N LEU A 311 -12.82 -9.03 -4.78
CA LEU A 311 -11.55 -8.31 -4.62
C LEU A 311 -11.48 -7.08 -5.52
N LEU A 312 -11.59 -5.89 -4.93
CA LEU A 312 -11.57 -4.58 -5.59
C LEU A 312 -12.49 -4.51 -6.82
N THR A 313 -13.72 -4.99 -6.64
CA THR A 313 -14.80 -4.86 -7.63
C THR A 313 -15.80 -3.78 -7.22
N ASN A 314 -16.70 -3.39 -8.12
CA ASN A 314 -17.80 -2.44 -7.84
C ASN A 314 -17.31 -1.08 -7.30
N ILE A 315 -16.19 -0.58 -7.83
CA ILE A 315 -15.60 0.71 -7.47
C ILE A 315 -16.16 1.80 -8.39
N ASN A 316 -16.42 2.98 -7.83
CA ASN A 316 -16.89 4.14 -8.58
C ASN A 316 -15.99 4.48 -9.77
N ASP A 317 -16.61 4.59 -10.95
CA ASP A 317 -15.92 4.86 -12.22
C ASP A 317 -14.75 3.88 -12.46
N ASP A 318 -14.93 2.62 -12.06
CA ASP A 318 -13.91 1.56 -12.13
C ASP A 318 -12.55 1.95 -11.50
N GLY A 319 -12.58 2.85 -10.50
CA GLY A 319 -11.38 3.34 -9.81
C GLY A 319 -10.54 4.34 -10.62
N ASN A 320 -11.08 4.90 -11.70
CA ASN A 320 -10.39 5.88 -12.53
C ASN A 320 -9.84 7.06 -11.70
N GLY A 321 -8.58 7.44 -11.95
CA GLY A 321 -7.88 8.49 -11.19
C GLY A 321 -7.38 8.07 -9.80
N VAL A 322 -7.62 6.84 -9.35
CA VAL A 322 -7.27 6.37 -8.00
C VAL A 322 -6.30 5.20 -8.03
N ASP A 323 -5.18 5.31 -7.32
CA ASP A 323 -4.25 4.20 -7.15
C ASP A 323 -4.70 3.31 -5.96
N PHE A 324 -4.74 1.99 -6.18
CA PHE A 324 -5.01 0.99 -5.13
C PHE A 324 -3.80 0.08 -4.92
N MET A 325 -3.60 -0.37 -3.69
CA MET A 325 -2.66 -1.45 -3.32
C MET A 325 -3.36 -2.48 -2.43
N VAL A 326 -2.75 -3.66 -2.27
CA VAL A 326 -3.15 -4.64 -1.25
C VAL A 326 -2.03 -4.83 -0.23
N GLY A 327 -2.12 -4.10 0.88
CA GLY A 327 -1.11 -4.02 1.93
C GLY A 327 -1.02 -5.23 2.82
N GLU A 328 -2.07 -6.06 2.85
CA GLU A 328 -2.08 -7.31 3.57
C GLU A 328 -2.92 -8.37 2.86
N TRP A 329 -2.31 -9.55 2.69
CA TRP A 329 -2.94 -10.76 2.19
C TRP A 329 -2.06 -11.96 2.52
N SER A 330 -2.63 -13.16 2.56
CA SER A 330 -1.87 -14.41 2.75
C SER A 330 -2.50 -15.56 1.97
N CYS A 331 -1.94 -16.77 2.06
CA CYS A 331 -2.51 -17.96 1.40
C CYS A 331 -3.40 -18.78 2.34
N ILE A 332 -3.65 -18.30 3.56
CA ILE A 332 -4.36 -19.05 4.59
C ILE A 332 -5.85 -19.22 4.24
N LEU A 333 -6.37 -20.39 4.58
CA LEU A 333 -7.81 -20.65 4.66
C LEU A 333 -8.12 -21.13 6.07
N ASP A 334 -9.30 -20.78 6.59
CA ASP A 334 -9.70 -21.22 7.93
C ASP A 334 -9.80 -22.74 8.03
N GLY A 335 -9.55 -23.29 9.22
CA GLY A 335 -9.64 -24.74 9.45
C GLY A 335 -11.02 -25.33 9.13
N GLN A 336 -12.11 -24.59 9.33
CA GLN A 336 -13.46 -25.04 8.96
C GLN A 336 -13.65 -25.07 7.44
N THR A 337 -13.07 -24.10 6.73
CA THR A 337 -13.01 -24.11 5.26
C THR A 337 -12.23 -25.34 4.78
N ILE A 338 -11.04 -25.60 5.32
CA ILE A 338 -10.23 -26.78 4.96
C ILE A 338 -10.99 -28.08 5.25
N SER A 339 -11.69 -28.16 6.37
CA SER A 339 -12.48 -29.33 6.76
C SER A 339 -13.61 -29.64 5.76
N LYS A 340 -14.14 -28.63 5.06
CA LYS A 340 -15.17 -28.82 4.02
C LYS A 340 -14.63 -29.49 2.76
N ALA A 341 -13.32 -29.51 2.56
CA ALA A 341 -12.67 -30.34 1.55
C ALA A 341 -12.39 -31.78 2.03
N GLY A 342 -12.84 -32.16 3.24
CA GLY A 342 -12.60 -33.49 3.82
C GLY A 342 -11.18 -33.70 4.35
N LEU A 343 -10.46 -32.62 4.65
CA LEU A 343 -9.07 -32.64 5.14
C LEU A 343 -9.01 -32.33 6.64
N ASP A 344 -8.01 -32.90 7.34
CA ASP A 344 -7.70 -32.48 8.71
C ASP A 344 -7.11 -31.06 8.68
N PRO A 345 -7.73 -30.06 9.34
CA PRO A 345 -7.22 -28.70 9.37
C PRO A 345 -5.89 -28.53 10.10
N ASN A 346 -5.39 -29.57 10.79
CA ASN A 346 -4.09 -29.55 11.45
C ASN A 346 -3.00 -30.30 10.67
N ASP A 347 -3.33 -30.95 9.55
CA ASP A 347 -2.35 -31.63 8.70
C ASP A 347 -1.75 -30.65 7.67
N TYR A 348 -0.84 -29.80 8.13
CA TYR A 348 -0.11 -28.84 7.28
C TYR A 348 0.87 -29.51 6.29
N GLY A 349 1.16 -30.82 6.45
CA GLY A 349 1.98 -31.59 5.51
C GLY A 349 1.18 -32.16 4.33
N ASN A 350 -0.14 -31.98 4.33
CA ASN A 350 -1.01 -32.58 3.33
C ASN A 350 -0.85 -31.93 1.94
N GLN A 351 -0.54 -32.74 0.93
CA GLN A 351 -0.38 -32.24 -0.44
C GLN A 351 -1.66 -31.61 -1.00
N LYS A 352 -2.84 -32.17 -0.68
CA LYS A 352 -4.11 -31.62 -1.17
C LYS A 352 -4.41 -30.27 -0.53
N ARG A 353 -4.08 -30.09 0.74
CA ARG A 353 -4.17 -28.79 1.42
C ARG A 353 -3.27 -27.77 0.72
N ALA A 354 -2.01 -28.11 0.48
CA ALA A 354 -1.04 -27.24 -0.18
C ALA A 354 -1.49 -26.84 -1.61
N GLU A 355 -2.10 -27.76 -2.36
CA GLU A 355 -2.70 -27.43 -3.66
C GLU A 355 -3.83 -26.42 -3.54
N LEU A 356 -4.74 -26.59 -2.58
CA LEU A 356 -5.92 -25.72 -2.41
C LEU A 356 -5.53 -24.31 -1.93
N THR A 357 -4.63 -24.22 -0.95
CA THR A 357 -4.13 -22.93 -0.46
C THR A 357 -3.24 -22.25 -1.49
N GLY A 358 -2.47 -23.02 -2.27
CA GLY A 358 -1.70 -22.52 -3.41
C GLY A 358 -2.58 -21.96 -4.53
N GLN A 359 -3.68 -22.63 -4.88
CA GLN A 359 -4.66 -22.13 -5.85
C GLN A 359 -5.34 -20.84 -5.37
N TYR A 360 -5.72 -20.78 -4.09
CA TYR A 360 -6.25 -19.56 -3.48
C TYR A 360 -5.24 -18.41 -3.55
N GLY A 361 -3.99 -18.64 -3.10
CA GLY A 361 -2.91 -17.66 -3.14
C GLY A 361 -2.62 -17.15 -4.56
N ALA A 362 -2.55 -18.05 -5.54
CA ALA A 362 -2.35 -17.71 -6.94
C ALA A 362 -3.48 -16.83 -7.48
N LYS A 363 -4.73 -17.14 -7.12
CA LYS A 363 -5.91 -16.36 -7.52
C LYS A 363 -5.90 -14.96 -6.91
N VAL A 364 -5.58 -14.84 -5.62
CA VAL A 364 -5.44 -13.54 -4.95
C VAL A 364 -4.34 -12.72 -5.65
N ALA A 365 -3.16 -13.30 -5.87
CA ALA A 365 -2.04 -12.61 -6.53
C ALA A 365 -2.39 -12.12 -7.95
N ASP A 366 -3.03 -12.95 -8.77
CA ASP A 366 -3.47 -12.60 -10.14
C ASP A 366 -4.46 -11.43 -10.13
N LEU A 367 -5.44 -11.44 -9.23
CA LEU A 367 -6.43 -10.37 -9.12
C LEU A 367 -5.83 -9.07 -8.60
N ILE A 368 -4.93 -9.14 -7.60
CA ILE A 368 -4.15 -7.99 -7.13
C ILE A 368 -3.39 -7.37 -8.30
N PHE A 369 -2.65 -8.17 -9.09
CA PHE A 369 -1.87 -7.67 -10.21
C PHE A 369 -2.71 -6.90 -11.24
N LYS A 370 -3.94 -7.39 -11.47
CA LYS A 370 -4.90 -6.78 -12.40
C LYS A 370 -5.56 -5.52 -11.84
N ARG A 371 -5.90 -5.49 -10.55
CA ARG A 371 -6.81 -4.48 -9.96
C ARG A 371 -6.14 -3.49 -9.00
N ALA A 372 -4.96 -3.83 -8.47
CA ALA A 372 -4.21 -3.02 -7.50
C ALA A 372 -2.82 -2.67 -8.06
N GLY A 373 -2.76 -1.65 -8.92
CA GLY A 373 -1.51 -1.23 -9.56
C GLY A 373 -0.44 -0.77 -8.59
N GLY A 374 -0.81 -0.19 -7.44
CA GLY A 374 0.15 0.31 -6.43
C GLY A 374 1.05 -0.77 -5.83
N GLY A 375 0.65 -2.04 -5.95
CA GLY A 375 1.43 -3.18 -5.48
C GLY A 375 0.71 -4.02 -4.42
N CYS A 376 1.46 -4.93 -3.81
CA CYS A 376 1.01 -5.70 -2.67
C CYS A 376 2.11 -6.07 -1.68
N PHE A 377 1.69 -6.29 -0.44
CA PHE A 377 2.55 -6.75 0.64
C PHE A 377 1.95 -7.98 1.30
N PHE A 378 2.63 -9.12 1.17
CA PHE A 378 2.22 -10.38 1.76
C PHE A 378 2.41 -10.34 3.29
N TRP A 379 1.41 -10.76 4.04
CA TRP A 379 1.49 -10.88 5.49
C TRP A 379 1.85 -12.33 5.87
N THR A 380 3.06 -12.63 6.33
CA THR A 380 4.21 -11.77 6.70
C THR A 380 5.54 -12.36 6.21
N TYR A 381 6.67 -11.66 6.42
CA TYR A 381 7.98 -12.07 5.92
C TYR A 381 8.46 -13.42 6.48
N LYS A 382 8.49 -13.57 7.81
CA LYS A 382 8.99 -14.77 8.47
C LYS A 382 8.51 -14.86 9.91
N PHE A 383 8.70 -16.05 10.49
CA PHE A 383 8.37 -16.38 11.88
C PHE A 383 9.63 -16.62 12.71
N GLU A 384 9.53 -16.42 14.02
CA GLU A 384 10.63 -16.71 14.95
C GLU A 384 10.95 -18.21 15.01
N SER A 385 9.91 -19.04 15.01
CA SER A 385 10.00 -20.49 15.11
C SER A 385 9.06 -21.16 14.11
N GLY A 386 9.51 -22.27 13.54
CA GLY A 386 8.75 -22.98 12.49
C GLY A 386 8.79 -22.25 11.16
N ASN A 387 7.88 -22.60 10.26
CA ASN A 387 7.84 -22.08 8.89
C ASN A 387 6.55 -21.31 8.56
N GLY A 388 5.72 -20.96 9.55
CA GLY A 388 4.49 -20.14 9.40
C GLY A 388 3.42 -20.60 8.41
N GLY A 389 3.68 -21.66 7.64
CA GLY A 389 2.79 -22.22 6.63
C GLY A 389 2.33 -21.18 5.61
N GLU A 390 1.02 -21.01 5.54
CA GLU A 390 0.35 -20.13 4.59
C GLU A 390 0.46 -18.62 4.94
N TRP A 391 1.08 -18.30 6.09
CA TRP A 391 1.40 -16.95 6.52
C TRP A 391 2.86 -16.55 6.30
N ASP A 392 3.73 -17.46 5.84
CA ASP A 392 5.16 -17.18 5.67
C ASP A 392 5.50 -16.91 4.20
N PHE A 393 5.92 -15.68 3.92
CA PHE A 393 6.29 -15.24 2.58
C PHE A 393 7.35 -16.13 1.94
N ARG A 394 8.36 -16.58 2.70
CA ARG A 394 9.43 -17.42 2.17
C ARG A 394 8.94 -18.81 1.80
N GLN A 395 7.90 -19.31 2.47
CA GLN A 395 7.28 -20.59 2.11
C GLN A 395 6.32 -20.48 0.93
N GLN A 396 5.60 -19.37 0.80
CA GLN A 396 4.58 -19.23 -0.23
C GLN A 396 5.13 -18.69 -1.55
N LEU A 397 6.21 -17.93 -1.53
CA LEU A 397 6.85 -17.42 -2.73
C LEU A 397 7.41 -18.56 -3.59
N HIS A 398 7.12 -18.53 -4.89
CA HIS A 398 7.38 -19.57 -5.90
C HIS A 398 6.63 -20.89 -5.71
N HIS A 399 5.85 -21.02 -4.64
CA HIS A 399 4.93 -22.14 -4.43
C HIS A 399 3.50 -21.75 -4.82
N SER A 400 3.01 -20.63 -4.29
CA SER A 400 1.64 -20.15 -4.45
C SER A 400 1.55 -18.94 -5.37
N PHE A 401 2.61 -18.12 -5.44
CA PHE A 401 2.68 -16.94 -6.28
C PHE A 401 4.14 -16.59 -6.61
N SER A 402 4.35 -15.72 -7.58
CA SER A 402 5.68 -15.28 -8.03
C SER A 402 5.71 -13.76 -8.18
N PRO A 403 6.90 -13.12 -8.11
CA PRO A 403 7.02 -11.72 -8.46
C PRO A 403 6.58 -11.49 -9.92
N PRO A 404 6.13 -10.29 -10.29
CA PRO A 404 5.86 -9.95 -11.68
C PRO A 404 7.08 -10.20 -12.56
N ALA A 405 6.87 -10.80 -13.74
CA ALA A 405 7.90 -10.91 -14.76
C ALA A 405 8.20 -9.51 -15.32
N ILE A 406 9.49 -9.19 -15.46
CA ILE A 406 9.93 -7.90 -15.98
C ILE A 406 10.75 -8.13 -17.25
N THR A 407 10.25 -7.61 -18.36
CA THR A 407 10.93 -7.62 -19.65
C THR A 407 11.11 -6.19 -20.14
N VAL A 408 12.28 -5.88 -20.72
CA VAL A 408 12.49 -4.61 -21.46
C VAL A 408 12.31 -4.92 -22.94
N PRO A 409 11.14 -4.62 -23.54
CA PRO A 409 10.90 -4.90 -24.95
C PRO A 409 11.73 -4.01 -25.86
N ASP A 410 12.00 -4.50 -27.08
CA ASP A 410 12.68 -3.72 -28.12
C ASP A 410 11.71 -2.79 -28.88
N ASP A 411 12.28 -1.91 -29.70
CA ASP A 411 11.51 -0.95 -30.49
C ASP A 411 10.60 -1.63 -31.52
N ASN A 412 10.97 -2.83 -32.01
CA ASN A 412 10.12 -3.58 -32.94
C ASN A 412 8.82 -4.01 -32.26
N LYS A 413 8.93 -4.53 -31.03
CA LYS A 413 7.76 -4.95 -30.26
C LYS A 413 6.85 -3.78 -29.93
N PHE A 414 7.43 -2.61 -29.63
CA PHE A 414 6.66 -1.38 -29.47
C PHE A 414 5.85 -1.03 -30.72
N GLN A 415 6.50 -0.99 -31.90
CA GLN A 415 5.80 -0.64 -33.14
C GLN A 415 4.72 -1.65 -33.51
N GLU A 416 5.00 -2.95 -33.37
CA GLU A 416 4.03 -4.03 -33.62
C GLU A 416 2.75 -3.82 -32.80
N LEU A 417 2.89 -3.62 -31.49
CA LEU A 417 1.77 -3.45 -30.58
C LEU A 417 1.04 -2.12 -30.80
N LEU A 418 1.77 -1.03 -31.02
CA LEU A 418 1.18 0.28 -31.29
C LEU A 418 0.34 0.25 -32.57
N ASP A 419 0.92 -0.24 -33.69
CA ASP A 419 0.25 -0.24 -34.98
C ASP A 419 -0.99 -1.14 -34.97
N GLY A 420 -0.89 -2.32 -34.35
CA GLY A 420 -2.02 -3.25 -34.22
C GLY A 420 -3.18 -2.65 -33.40
N ASN A 421 -2.87 -2.06 -32.25
CA ASN A 421 -3.88 -1.49 -31.35
C ASN A 421 -4.48 -0.19 -31.88
N LEU A 422 -3.66 0.70 -32.46
CA LEU A 422 -4.13 1.92 -33.10
C LEU A 422 -5.07 1.59 -34.26
N LYS A 423 -4.71 0.62 -35.11
CA LYS A 423 -5.56 0.18 -36.21
C LYS A 423 -6.90 -0.35 -35.69
N ALA A 424 -6.89 -1.23 -34.69
CA ALA A 424 -8.11 -1.77 -34.10
C ALA A 424 -9.02 -0.67 -33.50
N HIS A 425 -8.42 0.28 -32.78
CA HIS A 425 -9.11 1.44 -32.23
C HIS A 425 -9.76 2.30 -33.34
N THR A 426 -8.98 2.68 -34.36
CA THR A 426 -9.44 3.50 -35.48
C THR A 426 -10.54 2.83 -36.29
N ASP A 427 -10.38 1.54 -36.64
CA ASP A 427 -11.38 0.78 -37.38
C ASP A 427 -12.70 0.70 -36.59
N TYR A 428 -12.62 0.39 -35.29
CA TYR A 428 -13.79 0.30 -34.42
C TYR A 428 -14.55 1.64 -34.38
N TRP A 429 -13.90 2.73 -33.97
CA TRP A 429 -14.59 4.01 -33.78
C TRP A 429 -15.08 4.64 -35.08
N ASN A 430 -14.33 4.51 -36.18
CA ASN A 430 -14.79 4.95 -37.49
C ASN A 430 -16.02 4.13 -37.97
N SER A 431 -16.12 2.85 -37.59
CA SER A 431 -17.32 2.05 -37.87
C SER A 431 -18.53 2.48 -37.04
N GLN A 432 -18.32 2.96 -35.80
CA GLN A 432 -19.39 3.42 -34.93
C GLN A 432 -19.99 4.75 -35.40
N ASN A 433 -19.14 5.68 -35.88
CA ASN A 433 -19.61 6.94 -36.47
C ASN A 433 -18.69 7.44 -37.60
N PRO A 434 -18.93 7.02 -38.86
CA PRO A 434 -18.07 7.37 -39.98
C PRO A 434 -17.99 8.87 -40.32
N LYS A 435 -18.91 9.68 -39.77
CA LYS A 435 -18.98 11.13 -40.02
C LYS A 435 -18.25 11.94 -38.94
N GLU A 436 -17.96 11.33 -37.80
CA GLU A 436 -17.22 12.00 -36.73
C GLU A 436 -15.75 12.12 -37.11
N LYS A 437 -15.15 13.26 -36.75
CA LYS A 437 -13.73 13.52 -37.00
C LYS A 437 -12.97 13.26 -35.72
N TYR A 438 -12.80 11.99 -35.41
CA TYR A 438 -11.99 11.51 -34.29
C TYR A 438 -10.55 12.02 -34.38
N GLU A 439 -9.88 12.11 -33.24
CA GLU A 439 -8.51 12.62 -33.13
C GLU A 439 -7.52 11.48 -32.85
N HIS A 440 -7.56 10.41 -33.65
CA HIS A 440 -6.88 9.12 -33.40
C HIS A 440 -5.37 9.22 -33.10
N ASP A 441 -4.72 10.30 -33.51
CA ASP A 441 -3.33 10.62 -33.12
C ASP A 441 -3.16 10.74 -31.59
N ARG A 442 -4.20 11.17 -30.86
CA ARG A 442 -4.22 11.20 -29.39
C ARG A 442 -4.05 9.82 -28.80
N TYR A 443 -4.71 8.81 -29.35
CA TYR A 443 -4.53 7.41 -28.94
C TYR A 443 -3.07 6.99 -29.06
N LYS A 444 -2.45 7.29 -30.21
CA LYS A 444 -1.03 7.01 -30.45
C LYS A 444 -0.12 7.72 -29.44
N GLU A 445 -0.38 8.99 -29.14
CA GLU A 445 0.38 9.77 -28.17
C GLU A 445 0.25 9.22 -26.74
N GLY A 446 -0.96 8.85 -26.32
CA GLY A 446 -1.21 8.23 -25.01
C GLY A 446 -0.53 6.87 -24.87
N PHE A 447 -0.66 6.02 -25.89
CA PHE A 447 0.01 4.72 -25.95
C PHE A 447 1.52 4.87 -25.85
N THR A 448 2.09 5.81 -26.61
CA THR A 448 3.54 6.08 -26.60
C THR A 448 4.01 6.60 -25.24
N ALA A 449 3.23 7.46 -24.58
CA ALA A 449 3.59 8.00 -23.26
C ALA A 449 3.67 6.90 -22.20
N ALA A 450 2.61 6.10 -22.06
CA ALA A 450 2.56 4.96 -21.14
C ALA A 450 3.68 3.95 -21.43
N TRP A 451 3.90 3.60 -22.70
CA TRP A 451 4.93 2.65 -23.08
C TRP A 451 6.33 3.11 -22.66
N ARG A 452 6.66 4.38 -22.91
CA ARG A 452 7.95 4.96 -22.52
C ARG A 452 8.16 4.95 -21.02
N ASP A 453 7.14 5.35 -20.25
CA ASP A 453 7.21 5.26 -18.80
C ASP A 453 7.44 3.80 -18.38
N SER A 454 6.64 2.84 -18.86
CA SER A 454 6.81 1.42 -18.56
C SER A 454 8.21 0.87 -18.87
N VAL A 455 8.81 1.27 -20.00
CA VAL A 455 10.20 0.90 -20.33
C VAL A 455 11.19 1.45 -19.31
N GLU A 456 11.03 2.69 -18.84
CA GLU A 456 11.91 3.25 -17.81
C GLU A 456 11.77 2.51 -16.47
N PHE A 457 10.57 2.10 -16.08
CA PHE A 457 10.37 1.25 -14.89
C PHE A 457 10.98 -0.14 -15.08
N ALA A 458 10.81 -0.76 -16.26
CA ALA A 458 11.33 -2.09 -16.55
C ALA A 458 12.86 -2.15 -16.55
N LYS A 459 13.53 -1.09 -17.03
CA LYS A 459 15.00 -0.94 -16.91
C LYS A 459 15.48 -0.93 -15.45
N GLN A 460 14.61 -0.57 -14.51
CA GLN A 460 14.87 -0.61 -13.07
C GLN A 460 14.39 -1.91 -12.42
N GLY A 461 14.05 -2.94 -13.21
CA GLY A 461 13.58 -4.23 -12.72
C GLY A 461 12.19 -4.17 -12.07
N SER A 462 11.31 -3.29 -12.54
CA SER A 462 9.97 -3.12 -11.96
C SER A 462 8.92 -2.75 -13.01
N LEU A 463 7.63 -2.97 -12.72
CA LEU A 463 6.55 -2.43 -13.53
C LEU A 463 6.14 -1.03 -13.03
N LEU A 464 5.48 -0.26 -13.88
CA LEU A 464 4.76 0.93 -13.44
C LEU A 464 3.56 0.53 -12.57
N GLY A 465 3.52 1.03 -11.34
CA GLY A 465 2.52 0.67 -10.34
C GLY A 465 1.43 1.71 -10.14
N ARG A 466 1.80 2.94 -9.76
CA ARG A 466 0.88 4.09 -9.58
C ARG A 466 0.41 4.66 -10.92
N ARG A 467 -0.27 3.79 -11.67
CA ARG A 467 -0.69 3.99 -13.06
C ARG A 467 -1.57 5.21 -13.19
N GLN A 468 -2.50 5.42 -12.24
CA GLN A 468 -3.46 6.53 -12.32
C GLN A 468 -2.80 7.87 -12.05
N ALA A 469 -1.92 7.96 -11.05
CA ALA A 469 -1.20 9.20 -10.78
C ALA A 469 -0.25 9.57 -11.94
N VAL A 470 0.47 8.59 -12.53
CA VAL A 470 1.35 8.84 -13.68
C VAL A 470 0.54 9.21 -14.92
N LYS A 471 -0.56 8.50 -15.20
CA LYS A 471 -1.52 8.85 -16.26
C LYS A 471 -2.00 10.28 -16.11
N CYS A 472 -2.39 10.69 -14.91
CA CYS A 472 -2.87 12.03 -14.62
C CYS A 472 -1.80 13.10 -14.94
N ALA A 473 -0.54 12.87 -14.56
CA ALA A 473 0.57 13.77 -14.88
C ALA A 473 0.82 13.87 -16.39
N ARG A 474 0.87 12.74 -17.10
CA ARG A 474 1.09 12.71 -18.55
C ARG A 474 -0.08 13.28 -19.34
N LEU A 475 -1.30 13.08 -18.86
CA LEU A 475 -2.49 13.69 -19.43
C LEU A 475 -2.44 15.22 -19.29
N LYS A 476 -1.98 15.73 -18.15
CA LYS A 476 -1.77 17.17 -17.97
C LYS A 476 -0.75 17.73 -18.95
N GLU A 477 0.39 17.06 -19.13
CA GLU A 477 1.40 17.46 -20.12
C GLU A 477 0.82 17.53 -21.53
N HIS A 478 0.01 16.52 -21.90
CA HIS A 478 -0.67 16.49 -23.18
C HIS A 478 -1.65 17.66 -23.36
N ILE A 479 -2.48 17.93 -22.34
CA ILE A 479 -3.42 19.06 -22.36
C ILE A 479 -2.68 20.40 -22.45
N ASP A 480 -1.59 20.58 -21.70
CA ASP A 480 -0.81 21.80 -21.71
C ASP A 480 -0.13 22.02 -23.08
N ALA A 481 0.26 20.95 -23.77
CA ALA A 481 0.91 21.01 -25.07
C ALA A 481 -0.07 21.13 -26.27
N LYS A 482 -1.23 20.48 -26.21
CA LYS A 482 -2.14 20.30 -27.36
C LYS A 482 -3.55 20.85 -27.14
N GLY A 483 -3.85 21.33 -25.94
CA GLY A 483 -5.17 21.78 -25.55
C GLY A 483 -6.16 20.64 -25.26
N LYS A 484 -7.29 21.03 -24.66
CA LYS A 484 -8.43 20.14 -24.38
C LYS A 484 -9.22 19.89 -25.67
N SER A 485 -9.78 18.69 -25.79
CA SER A 485 -10.72 18.29 -26.85
C SER A 485 -11.80 17.37 -26.28
N LYS A 486 -12.95 17.26 -26.96
CA LYS A 486 -13.98 16.24 -26.65
C LYS A 486 -13.48 14.80 -26.88
N PHE A 487 -12.35 14.64 -27.59
CA PHE A 487 -11.69 13.36 -27.87
C PHE A 487 -10.51 13.07 -26.95
N LEU A 488 -10.41 13.75 -25.81
CA LEU A 488 -9.32 13.50 -24.85
C LEU A 488 -9.30 12.04 -24.36
N TRP A 489 -10.47 11.39 -24.29
CA TRP A 489 -10.62 9.98 -23.95
C TRP A 489 -9.84 9.04 -24.89
N GLU A 490 -9.57 9.44 -26.14
CA GLU A 490 -8.76 8.62 -27.06
C GLU A 490 -7.32 8.50 -26.54
N TRP A 491 -6.77 9.59 -25.99
CA TRP A 491 -5.45 9.57 -25.34
C TRP A 491 -5.45 8.65 -24.12
N GLU A 492 -6.47 8.75 -23.28
CA GLU A 492 -6.60 7.94 -22.07
C GLU A 492 -6.72 6.45 -22.40
N GLN A 493 -7.51 6.11 -23.43
CA GLN A 493 -7.64 4.74 -23.91
C GLN A 493 -6.32 4.19 -24.47
N GLY A 494 -5.56 5.02 -25.20
CA GLY A 494 -4.23 4.67 -25.68
C GLY A 494 -3.27 4.38 -24.53
N TYR A 495 -3.26 5.25 -23.51
CA TYR A 495 -2.44 5.09 -22.32
C TYR A 495 -2.75 3.79 -21.58
N ASP A 496 -4.03 3.53 -21.26
CA ASP A 496 -4.43 2.34 -20.53
C ASP A 496 -4.11 1.06 -21.33
N LYS A 497 -4.31 1.08 -22.65
CA LYS A 497 -4.02 -0.07 -23.50
C LYS A 497 -2.53 -0.38 -23.57
N ALA A 498 -1.66 0.63 -23.61
CA ALA A 498 -0.22 0.41 -23.55
C ALA A 498 0.23 -0.26 -22.24
N ILE A 499 -0.33 0.15 -21.10
CA ILE A 499 -0.06 -0.50 -19.81
C ILE A 499 -0.55 -1.96 -19.81
N GLU A 500 -1.75 -2.21 -20.34
CA GLU A 500 -2.31 -3.55 -20.47
C GLU A 500 -1.43 -4.46 -21.32
N GLU A 501 -0.97 -3.99 -22.49
CA GLU A 501 -0.11 -4.77 -23.38
C GLU A 501 1.29 -4.97 -22.81
N PHE A 502 1.87 -3.94 -22.18
CA PHE A 502 3.19 -4.04 -21.58
C PHE A 502 3.25 -5.08 -20.46
N ASN A 503 2.21 -5.13 -19.61
CA ASN A 503 2.16 -6.08 -18.48
C ASN A 503 1.90 -7.54 -18.91
N LYS A 504 1.65 -7.82 -20.19
CA LYS A 504 1.52 -9.18 -20.73
C LYS A 504 2.84 -9.76 -21.24
N LEU A 505 3.86 -8.91 -21.39
CA LEU A 505 5.23 -9.28 -21.80
C LEU A 505 6.04 -9.79 -20.61
#